data_AF-A0A529MG42-F1
#
_entry.id   AF-A0A529MG42-F1
#
_cell.length_a   1.000
_cell.length_b   1.000
_cell.length_c   1.000
_cell.angle_alpha   90.00
_cell.angle_beta   90.00
_cell.angle_gamma   90.00
#
_symmetry.space_group_name_H-M   'P 1'
#
loop_
_entity.id
_entity.type
_entity.pdbx_description
1 polymer ?
#
loop_
_entity_poly.entity_id
_entity_poly.type
_entity_poly.pdbx_seq_one_letter_code
_entity_poly.pdbx_strand_id
1 'polypeptide(L)' 'MSVIQYAPDSKQAGEYRALAEKIHANSGQGTIPTPITMEELEEMLLDFGIMKTDEQMLAELHSKEAAKATHEPGIRE' A
#
# COMPACT_ATOMS: atom_id res chain seq x y z
N MET A 1 3.94 -17.36 21.20
CA MET A 1 3.18 -16.41 22.04
C MET A 1 2.50 -15.43 21.10
N SER A 2 1.17 -15.35 21.09
CA SER A 2 0.46 -14.39 20.21
C SER A 2 0.38 -13.00 20.85
N VAL A 3 0.08 -11.96 20.08
CA VAL A 3 -0.14 -10.60 20.62
C VAL A 3 -1.26 -10.59 21.68
N ILE A 4 -2.28 -11.43 21.51
CA ILE A 4 -3.38 -11.61 22.48
C ILE A 4 -2.87 -12.15 23.82
N GLN A 5 -1.89 -13.07 23.80
CA GLN A 5 -1.32 -13.66 25.01
C GLN A 5 -0.23 -12.79 25.64
N TYR A 6 0.55 -12.08 24.83
CA TYR A 6 1.68 -11.27 25.28
C TYR A 6 1.24 -9.89 25.81
N ALA A 7 0.31 -9.23 25.12
CA ALA A 7 -0.16 -7.89 25.45
C ALA A 7 -1.68 -7.79 25.20
N PRO A 8 -2.52 -8.39 26.07
CA PRO A 8 -3.96 -8.54 25.86
C PRO A 8 -4.71 -7.21 25.72
N ASP A 9 -4.21 -6.15 26.36
CA ASP A 9 -4.84 -4.82 26.37
C ASP A 9 -4.26 -3.88 25.30
N SER A 10 -3.36 -4.39 24.44
CA SER A 10 -2.81 -3.60 23.33
C SER A 10 -3.89 -3.32 22.27
N LYS A 11 -3.77 -2.17 21.60
CA LYS A 11 -4.64 -1.82 20.45
C LYS A 11 -4.65 -2.93 19.39
N GLN A 12 -3.47 -3.47 19.10
CA GLN A 12 -3.31 -4.56 18.14
C GLN A 12 -4.01 -5.86 18.56
N ALA A 13 -4.04 -6.20 19.86
CA ALA A 13 -4.85 -7.31 20.34
C ALA A 13 -6.36 -7.05 20.15
N GLY A 14 -6.80 -5.79 20.26
CA GLY A 14 -8.15 -5.34 19.89
C GLY A 14 -8.46 -5.61 18.42
N GLU A 15 -7.57 -5.25 17.49
CA GLU A 15 -7.74 -5.51 16.05
C GLU A 15 -7.92 -7.00 15.74
N TYR A 16 -7.16 -7.89 16.38
CA TYR A 16 -7.32 -9.34 16.20
C TYR A 16 -8.66 -9.87 16.73
N ARG A 17 -9.17 -9.34 17.85
CA ARG A 17 -10.49 -9.72 18.37
C ARG A 17 -11.61 -9.24 17.43
N ALA A 18 -11.52 -8.00 16.96
CA ALA A 18 -12.47 -7.46 15.99
C ALA A 18 -12.45 -8.24 14.67
N LEU A 19 -11.26 -8.64 14.19
CA LEU A 19 -11.13 -9.52 13.03
C LEU A 19 -11.79 -10.89 13.28
N ALA A 20 -11.57 -11.50 14.45
CA ALA A 20 -12.18 -12.78 14.81
C ALA A 20 -13.71 -12.70 14.87
N GLU A 21 -14.26 -11.62 15.43
CA GLU A 21 -15.70 -11.35 15.45
C GLU A 21 -16.26 -11.19 14.03
N LYS A 22 -15.59 -10.42 13.16
CA LYS A 22 -16.01 -10.26 11.75
C LYS A 22 -16.00 -11.59 11.00
N ILE A 23 -14.99 -12.43 11.19
CA ILE A 23 -14.91 -13.76 10.57
C ILE A 23 -16.05 -14.65 11.07
N HIS A 24 -16.31 -14.67 12.38
CA HIS A 24 -17.40 -15.45 12.95
C HIS A 24 -18.77 -14.98 12.44
N ALA A 25 -18.99 -13.67 12.44
CA ALA A 25 -20.22 -13.04 11.95
C ALA A 25 -20.40 -13.13 10.43
N ASN A 26 -19.33 -13.28 9.66
CA ASN A 26 -19.39 -13.49 8.21
C ASN A 26 -20.28 -14.69 7.84
N SER A 27 -20.51 -15.64 8.76
CA SER A 27 -21.58 -16.65 8.69
C SER A 27 -21.63 -17.42 7.38
N GLY A 28 -20.47 -17.69 6.79
CA GLY A 28 -20.39 -18.45 5.53
C GLY A 28 -20.82 -17.66 4.28
N GLN A 29 -20.75 -16.31 4.28
CA GLN A 29 -20.85 -15.47 3.06
C GLN A 29 -19.62 -15.65 2.13
N GLY A 30 -19.32 -16.90 1.78
CA GLY A 30 -18.33 -17.22 0.77
C GLY A 30 -18.95 -17.08 -0.62
N THR A 31 -18.31 -16.30 -1.48
CA THR A 31 -18.62 -16.22 -2.90
C THR A 31 -17.50 -16.86 -3.72
N ILE A 32 -17.79 -17.27 -4.95
CA ILE A 32 -16.75 -17.68 -5.89
C ILE A 32 -16.12 -16.39 -6.44
N PRO A 33 -14.83 -16.11 -6.19
CA PRO A 33 -14.22 -14.87 -6.64
C PRO A 33 -14.10 -14.85 -8.17
N THR A 34 -14.38 -13.69 -8.76
CA THR A 34 -14.15 -13.43 -10.19
C THR A 34 -12.78 -12.76 -10.33
N PRO A 35 -11.83 -13.35 -11.08
CA PRO A 35 -10.57 -12.69 -11.38
C PRO A 35 -10.81 -11.38 -12.14
N ILE A 36 -10.11 -10.32 -11.73
CA ILE A 36 -10.07 -9.05 -12.45
C ILE A 36 -8.97 -9.09 -13.52
N THR A 37 -9.06 -8.22 -14.52
CA THR A 37 -8.02 -8.03 -15.54
C THR A 37 -6.84 -7.23 -14.97
N MET A 38 -5.70 -7.21 -15.70
CA MET A 38 -4.56 -6.38 -15.31
C MET A 38 -4.89 -4.89 -15.40
N GLU A 39 -5.65 -4.50 -16.43
CA GLU A 39 -6.09 -3.11 -16.64
C GLU A 39 -6.96 -2.63 -15.47
N GLU A 40 -7.91 -3.46 -15.01
CA GLU A 40 -8.75 -3.16 -13.84
C GLU A 40 -7.91 -3.03 -12.55
N LEU A 41 -6.88 -3.87 -12.39
CA LEU A 41 -5.98 -3.76 -11.24
C LEU A 41 -5.15 -2.48 -11.27
N GLU A 42 -4.60 -2.11 -12.43
CA GLU A 42 -3.81 -0.87 -12.61
C GLU A 42 -4.66 0.38 -12.38
N GLU A 43 -5.88 0.40 -12.89
CA GLU A 43 -6.86 1.47 -12.65
C GLU A 43 -7.14 1.62 -11.15
N MET A 44 -7.43 0.53 -10.44
CA MET A 44 -7.62 0.56 -8.98
C MET A 44 -6.39 1.13 -8.24
N LEU A 45 -5.17 0.75 -8.65
CA LEU A 45 -3.96 1.24 -8.00
C LEU A 45 -3.74 2.75 -8.23
N LEU A 46 -4.12 3.26 -9.39
CA LEU A 46 -4.12 4.70 -9.69
C LEU A 46 -5.18 5.44 -8.87
N ASP A 47 -6.41 4.91 -8.78
CA ASP A 47 -7.53 5.50 -8.04
C ASP A 47 -7.25 5.63 -6.54
N PHE A 48 -6.65 4.60 -5.93
CA PHE A 48 -6.24 4.64 -4.53
C PHE A 48 -4.93 5.42 -4.30
N GLY A 49 -4.33 5.97 -5.36
CA GLY A 49 -3.10 6.78 -5.32
C GLY A 49 -1.87 5.98 -4.91
N ILE A 50 -1.90 4.66 -5.07
CA ILE A 50 -0.76 3.76 -4.79
C ILE A 50 0.23 3.82 -5.95
N MET A 51 -0.29 3.88 -7.18
CA MET A 51 0.50 4.09 -8.39
C MET A 51 0.36 5.55 -8.85
N LYS A 52 1.45 6.10 -9.41
CA LYS A 52 1.44 7.43 -10.01
C LYS A 52 1.12 7.30 -11.49
N THR A 53 0.44 8.29 -12.04
CA THR A 53 0.28 8.40 -13.49
C THR A 53 1.65 8.58 -14.17
N ASP A 54 1.74 8.22 -15.44
CA ASP A 54 2.96 8.40 -16.24
C ASP A 54 3.44 9.86 -16.20
N GLU A 55 2.51 10.82 -16.27
CA GLU A 55 2.82 12.24 -16.19
C GLU A 55 3.46 12.63 -14.84
N GLN A 56 2.92 12.11 -13.72
CA GLN A 56 3.47 12.33 -12.39
C GLN A 56 4.84 11.67 -12.22
N MET A 57 5.03 10.46 -12.76
CA MET A 57 6.33 9.78 -12.74
C MET A 57 7.38 10.54 -13.55
N LEU A 58 7.03 11.03 -14.74
CA LEU A 58 7.91 11.86 -15.56
C LEU A 58 8.25 13.17 -14.85
N ALA A 59 7.28 13.86 -14.26
CA ALA A 59 7.51 15.09 -13.50
C ALA A 59 8.46 14.86 -12.31
N GLU A 60 8.35 13.72 -11.63
CA GLU A 60 9.28 13.36 -10.55
C GLU A 60 10.67 12.98 -11.04
N LEU A 61 10.79 12.28 -12.16
CA LEU A 61 12.07 11.99 -12.78
C LEU A 61 12.78 13.29 -13.18
N HIS A 62 12.09 14.18 -13.88
CA HIS A 62 12.64 15.49 -14.28
C HIS A 62 13.05 16.35 -13.08
N SER A 63 12.23 16.38 -12.01
CA SER A 63 12.59 17.13 -10.81
C SER A 63 13.77 16.52 -10.04
N LYS A 64 13.87 15.18 -9.98
CA LYS A 64 15.02 14.48 -9.39
C LYS A 64 16.29 14.70 -10.21
N GLU A 65 16.20 14.68 -11.53
CA GLU A 65 17.33 14.96 -12.42
C GLU A 65 17.80 16.42 -12.32
N ALA A 66 16.87 17.37 -12.30
CA ALA A 66 17.19 18.78 -12.08
C ALA A 66 17.85 19.01 -10.71
N ALA A 67 17.34 18.38 -9.65
CA ALA A 67 17.95 18.44 -8.32
C ALA A 67 19.36 17.83 -8.29
N LYS A 68 19.58 16.73 -9.03
CA LYS A 68 20.89 16.06 -9.14
C LYS A 68 21.89 16.91 -9.92
N ALA A 69 21.47 17.57 -11.00
CA ALA A 69 22.30 18.51 -11.76
C ALA A 69 22.72 19.74 -10.94
N THR A 70 21.87 20.19 -10.00
CA THR A 70 22.22 21.28 -9.08
C THR A 70 23.15 20.85 -7.93
N HIS A 71 23.32 19.54 -7.70
CA HIS A 71 24.07 18.98 -6.58
C HIS A 71 25.35 18.22 -7.00
N GLU A 72 25.86 18.39 -8.23
CA GLU A 72 27.25 18.01 -8.52
C GLU A 72 28.18 19.17 -8.10
N PRO A 73 28.80 19.16 -6.89
CA PRO A 73 29.95 20.01 -6.64
C PRO A 73 31.05 19.51 -7.57
N GLY A 74 31.48 20.39 -8.48
CA GLY A 74 32.44 20.05 -9.52
C GLY A 74 33.63 19.25 -8.97
N ILE A 75 33.76 18.02 -9.45
CA ILE A 75 35.04 17.31 -9.44
C ILE A 75 35.91 18.06 -10.44
N ARG A 76 36.63 19.08 -9.93
CA ARG A 76 37.77 19.67 -10.62
C ARG A 76 38.97 18.74 -10.38
N GLU A 77 39.52 18.31 -11.50
CA GLU A 77 40.86 17.76 -11.80
C GLU A 77 41.83 17.50 -10.65
#